data_AF-S2RVV4-F1
#
_entry.id   AF-S2RVV4-F1
#
_cell.length_a   1.000
_cell.length_b   1.000
_cell.length_c   1.000
_cell.angle_alpha   90.00
_cell.angle_beta   90.00
_cell.angle_gamma   90.00
#
_symmetry.space_group_name_H-M   'P 1'
#
loop_
_entity.id
_entity.type
_entity.pdbx_description
1 polymer ?
#
loop_
_entity_poly.entity_id
_entity_poly.type
_entity_poly.pdbx_seq_one_letter_code
_entity_poly.pdbx_strand_id
1 'polypeptide(L)'
;GLKDDGTFIFNGDEPLLQERAKKITQERETFGLHPENTIFAHSISGHRNHTEFTVEAWPDLTFSIPIMGEYNVVNALAALLVGRKFHVKPEIMQKALAHFQVTANRTQWLIGDVGEQILSDVYNANPTAMKAVIHDFSEFTATGRHIAVLGDMLELGEQSPALHAGLAEALDPKEY
;
A
#
# COMPACT_ATOMS: atom_id res chain seq x y z
N GLY A 1 -14.54 20.55 -0.09
CA GLY A 1 -14.02 20.10 -1.40
C GLY A 1 -12.68 20.74 -1.67
N LEU A 2 -12.03 20.39 -2.79
CA LEU A 2 -10.84 21.08 -3.30
C LEU A 2 -11.14 22.55 -3.60
N LYS A 3 -10.14 23.42 -3.45
CA LYS A 3 -10.22 24.83 -3.90
C LYS A 3 -10.24 24.90 -5.43
N ASP A 4 -10.63 26.05 -5.97
CA ASP A 4 -10.70 26.27 -7.43
C ASP A 4 -9.33 26.14 -8.11
N ASP A 5 -8.26 26.52 -7.40
CA ASP A 5 -6.86 26.40 -7.81
C ASP A 5 -6.19 25.12 -7.30
N GLY A 6 -6.95 24.21 -6.68
CA GLY A 6 -6.43 22.94 -6.21
C GLY A 6 -6.14 21.99 -7.36
N THR A 7 -5.21 21.06 -7.15
CA THR A 7 -4.93 19.96 -8.09
C THR A 7 -5.45 18.64 -7.52
N PHE A 8 -6.22 17.92 -8.33
CA PHE A 8 -6.68 16.58 -8.01
C PHE A 8 -5.63 15.55 -8.48
N ILE A 9 -4.95 14.94 -7.51
CA ILE A 9 -3.93 13.90 -7.76
C ILE A 9 -4.56 12.52 -7.53
N PHE A 10 -4.42 11.60 -8.48
CA PHE A 10 -4.98 10.25 -8.38
C PHE A 10 -4.15 9.20 -9.12
N ASN A 11 -4.39 7.92 -8.83
CA ASN A 11 -3.75 6.81 -9.55
C ASN A 11 -4.37 6.71 -10.94
N GLY A 12 -3.60 7.01 -11.98
CA GLY A 12 -4.10 6.99 -13.35
C GLY A 12 -4.18 5.61 -13.99
N ASP A 13 -3.60 4.58 -13.36
CA ASP A 13 -3.77 3.19 -13.80
C ASP A 13 -5.08 2.57 -13.33
N GLU A 14 -5.82 3.24 -12.45
CA GLU A 14 -7.10 2.77 -11.91
C GLU A 14 -8.27 3.26 -12.78
N PRO A 15 -8.93 2.38 -13.57
CA PRO A 15 -9.97 2.79 -14.51
C PRO A 15 -11.18 3.46 -13.85
N LEU A 16 -11.54 3.06 -12.63
CA LEU A 16 -12.66 3.68 -11.90
C LEU A 16 -12.34 5.12 -11.51
N LEU A 17 -11.08 5.40 -11.15
CA LEU A 17 -10.64 6.76 -10.84
C LEU A 17 -10.55 7.61 -12.10
N GLN A 18 -10.05 7.07 -13.20
CA GLN A 18 -10.06 7.73 -14.51
C GLN A 18 -11.47 8.18 -14.92
N GLU A 19 -12.46 7.30 -14.78
CA GLU A 19 -13.85 7.61 -15.11
C GLU A 19 -14.41 8.71 -14.19
N ARG A 20 -14.19 8.61 -12.87
CA ARG A 20 -14.69 9.60 -11.91
C ARG A 20 -14.00 10.95 -12.07
N ALA A 21 -12.71 10.97 -12.41
CA ALA A 21 -11.92 12.18 -12.60
C ALA A 21 -12.37 13.01 -13.82
N LYS A 22 -13.15 12.44 -14.77
CA LYS A 22 -13.74 13.20 -15.88
C LYS A 22 -14.67 14.33 -15.43
N LYS A 23 -15.26 14.21 -14.23
CA LYS A 23 -16.18 15.20 -13.66
C LYS A 23 -15.49 16.30 -12.86
N ILE A 24 -14.18 16.19 -12.63
CA ILE A 24 -13.40 17.16 -11.87
C ILE A 24 -12.96 18.30 -12.79
N THR A 25 -13.29 19.53 -12.41
CA THR A 25 -12.99 20.74 -13.19
C THR A 25 -11.63 21.34 -12.86
N GLN A 26 -11.10 21.04 -11.68
CA GLN A 26 -9.75 21.38 -11.26
C GLN A 26 -8.68 20.75 -12.15
N GLU A 27 -7.45 21.26 -12.04
CA GLU A 27 -6.28 20.62 -12.62
C GLU A 27 -6.15 19.17 -12.10
N ARG A 28 -5.73 18.27 -12.97
CA ARG A 28 -5.60 16.84 -12.67
C ARG A 28 -4.20 16.38 -13.02
N GLU A 29 -3.57 15.68 -12.10
CA GLU A 29 -2.28 15.04 -12.32
C GLU A 29 -2.39 13.57 -11.87
N THR A 30 -1.68 12.69 -12.56
CA THR A 30 -1.75 11.24 -12.31
C THR A 30 -0.40 10.64 -11.99
N PHE A 31 -0.42 9.63 -11.13
CA PHE A 31 0.71 8.76 -10.87
C PHE A 31 0.35 7.31 -11.26
N GLY A 32 1.35 6.54 -11.65
CA GLY A 32 1.16 5.12 -11.98
C GLY A 32 2.39 4.51 -12.66
N LEU A 33 2.25 3.35 -13.24
CA LEU A 33 3.30 2.62 -13.97
C LEU A 33 3.20 2.84 -15.48
N HIS A 34 2.03 3.23 -15.97
CA HIS A 34 1.85 3.48 -17.40
C HIS A 34 2.39 4.86 -17.83
N PRO A 35 2.96 4.97 -19.03
CA PRO A 35 3.58 6.20 -19.54
C PRO A 35 2.60 7.34 -19.81
N GLU A 36 1.29 7.08 -19.81
CA GLU A 36 0.25 8.09 -19.91
C GLU A 36 0.08 8.91 -18.61
N ASN A 37 0.71 8.50 -17.52
CA ASN A 37 0.63 9.20 -16.24
C ASN A 37 1.52 10.46 -16.20
N THR A 38 1.14 11.46 -15.40
CA THR A 38 1.95 12.68 -15.19
C THR A 38 3.33 12.37 -14.63
N ILE A 39 3.44 11.39 -13.75
CA ILE A 39 4.69 10.72 -13.42
C ILE A 39 4.51 9.21 -13.38
N PHE A 40 5.55 8.48 -13.78
CA PHE A 40 5.54 7.03 -13.79
C PHE A 40 6.92 6.46 -13.54
N ALA A 41 6.95 5.23 -13.04
CA ALA A 41 8.18 4.51 -12.72
C ALA A 41 8.64 3.61 -13.86
N HIS A 42 9.95 3.43 -13.94
CA HIS A 42 10.64 2.51 -14.82
C HIS A 42 11.66 1.68 -14.03
N SER A 43 12.17 0.62 -14.66
CA SER A 43 13.30 -0.17 -14.16
C SER A 43 13.13 -0.57 -12.70
N ILE A 44 11.93 -1.04 -12.33
CA ILE A 44 11.62 -1.44 -10.96
C ILE A 44 12.39 -2.72 -10.65
N SER A 45 13.23 -2.67 -9.61
CA SER A 45 14.03 -3.80 -9.13
C SER A 45 13.72 -4.09 -7.67
N GLY A 46 13.13 -5.26 -7.43
CA GLY A 46 12.84 -5.74 -6.09
C GLY A 46 14.05 -6.42 -5.46
N HIS A 47 14.39 -6.03 -4.24
CA HIS A 47 15.40 -6.68 -3.41
C HIS A 47 14.77 -7.20 -2.12
N ARG A 48 15.53 -7.98 -1.34
CA ARG A 48 15.05 -8.63 -0.10
C ARG A 48 14.46 -7.66 0.94
N ASN A 49 14.93 -6.42 0.97
CA ASN A 49 14.57 -5.44 2.01
C ASN A 49 14.25 -4.05 1.46
N HIS A 50 14.24 -3.87 0.15
CA HIS A 50 13.96 -2.59 -0.49
C HIS A 50 13.53 -2.79 -1.94
N THR A 51 13.02 -1.74 -2.57
CA THR A 51 12.74 -1.71 -4.00
C THR A 51 13.34 -0.44 -4.58
N GLU A 52 14.11 -0.60 -5.64
CA GLU A 52 14.69 0.49 -6.42
C GLU A 52 13.88 0.72 -7.69
N PHE A 53 13.80 1.96 -8.13
CA PHE A 53 13.09 2.34 -9.36
C PHE A 53 13.58 3.69 -9.87
N THR A 54 13.44 3.93 -11.16
CA THR A 54 13.62 5.27 -11.75
C THR A 54 12.27 5.90 -12.02
N VAL A 55 12.21 7.22 -12.12
CA VAL A 55 10.97 7.96 -12.41
C VAL A 55 11.23 8.86 -13.60
N GLU A 56 10.34 8.84 -14.61
CA GLU A 56 10.58 9.56 -15.87
C GLU A 56 10.78 11.07 -15.67
N ALA A 57 10.16 11.66 -14.65
CA ALA A 57 10.36 13.08 -14.32
C ALA A 57 11.80 13.42 -13.87
N TRP A 58 12.57 12.43 -13.43
CA TRP A 58 13.95 12.58 -12.93
C TRP A 58 14.80 11.37 -13.36
N PRO A 59 15.12 11.25 -14.66
CA PRO A 59 15.75 10.04 -15.22
C PRO A 59 17.17 9.81 -14.69
N ASP A 60 17.83 10.85 -14.21
CA ASP A 60 19.18 10.79 -13.64
C ASP A 60 19.21 10.31 -12.17
N LEU A 61 18.05 10.08 -11.55
CA LEU A 61 17.92 9.64 -10.17
C LEU A 61 17.31 8.25 -10.06
N THR A 62 17.96 7.40 -9.27
CA THR A 62 17.39 6.13 -8.79
C THR A 62 16.77 6.35 -7.42
N PHE A 63 15.47 6.11 -7.29
CA PHE A 63 14.76 6.12 -6.03
C PHE A 63 14.83 4.74 -5.38
N SER A 64 14.78 4.71 -4.06
CA SER A 64 14.74 3.48 -3.27
C SER A 64 13.76 3.66 -2.12
N ILE A 65 13.01 2.61 -1.81
CA ILE A 65 12.11 2.55 -0.66
C ILE A 65 12.46 1.31 0.17
N PRO A 66 12.55 1.41 1.52
CA PRO A 66 12.94 0.29 2.41
C PRO A 66 11.81 -0.73 2.63
N ILE A 67 11.01 -0.98 1.60
CA ILE A 67 9.93 -1.98 1.55
C ILE A 67 9.88 -2.64 0.18
N MET A 68 9.39 -3.88 0.14
CA MET A 68 9.28 -4.65 -1.09
C MET A 68 7.96 -4.37 -1.82
N GLY A 69 7.98 -4.55 -3.14
CA GLY A 69 6.79 -4.71 -3.96
C GLY A 69 6.45 -3.48 -4.80
N GLU A 70 6.06 -3.75 -6.05
CA GLU A 70 5.71 -2.73 -7.05
C GLU A 70 4.57 -1.81 -6.60
N TYR A 71 3.58 -2.34 -5.88
CA TYR A 71 2.51 -1.54 -5.28
C TYR A 71 3.05 -0.41 -4.37
N ASN A 72 4.15 -0.65 -3.65
CA ASN A 72 4.75 0.38 -2.81
C ASN A 72 5.50 1.43 -3.62
N VAL A 73 5.96 1.10 -4.83
CA VAL A 73 6.47 2.09 -5.80
C VAL A 73 5.35 3.00 -6.26
N VAL A 74 4.16 2.47 -6.53
CA VAL A 74 2.97 3.28 -6.87
C VAL A 74 2.62 4.26 -5.75
N ASN A 75 2.68 3.84 -4.49
CA ASN A 75 2.49 4.74 -3.35
C ASN A 75 3.61 5.80 -3.26
N ALA A 76 4.85 5.42 -3.52
CA ALA A 76 5.97 6.35 -3.55
C ALA A 76 5.81 7.40 -4.67
N LEU A 77 5.30 7.01 -5.85
CA LEU A 77 4.97 7.94 -6.93
C LEU A 77 3.90 8.93 -6.49
N ALA A 78 2.84 8.51 -5.79
CA ALA A 78 1.86 9.46 -5.24
C ALA A 78 2.53 10.54 -4.37
N ALA A 79 3.45 10.13 -3.46
CA ALA A 79 4.21 11.06 -2.62
C ALA A 79 5.15 11.97 -3.42
N LEU A 80 5.83 11.42 -4.43
CA LEU A 80 6.72 12.18 -5.32
C LEU A 80 5.97 13.23 -6.13
N LEU A 81 4.78 12.92 -6.62
CA LEU A 81 3.95 13.86 -7.38
C LEU A 81 3.52 15.03 -6.49
N VAL A 82 3.08 14.74 -5.26
CA VAL A 82 2.77 15.77 -4.26
C VAL A 82 4.00 16.62 -3.96
N GLY A 83 5.15 16.01 -3.68
CA GLY A 83 6.38 16.74 -3.40
C GLY A 83 6.84 17.62 -4.57
N ARG A 84 6.72 17.14 -5.81
CA ARG A 84 6.96 17.91 -7.04
C ARG A 84 6.05 19.14 -7.11
N LYS A 85 4.76 18.98 -6.80
CA LYS A 85 3.79 20.09 -6.82
C LYS A 85 4.12 21.18 -5.80
N PHE A 86 4.68 20.80 -4.65
CA PHE A 86 5.19 21.73 -3.64
C PHE A 86 6.65 22.16 -3.86
N HIS A 87 7.21 21.89 -5.05
CA HIS A 87 8.56 22.27 -5.45
C HIS A 87 9.66 21.73 -4.52
N VAL A 88 9.42 20.59 -3.87
CA VAL A 88 10.46 19.87 -3.13
C VAL A 88 11.50 19.36 -4.12
N LYS A 89 12.78 19.61 -3.85
CA LYS A 89 13.86 19.15 -4.72
C LYS A 89 13.88 17.61 -4.79
N PRO A 90 14.10 17.02 -5.97
CA PRO A 90 14.01 15.58 -6.14
C PRO A 90 15.06 14.80 -5.31
N GLU A 91 16.24 15.37 -5.06
CA GLU A 91 17.27 14.76 -4.22
C GLU A 91 16.83 14.69 -2.74
N ILE A 92 16.03 15.67 -2.29
CA ILE A 92 15.44 15.65 -0.94
C ILE A 92 14.39 14.55 -0.85
N MET A 93 13.52 14.43 -1.86
CA MET A 93 12.50 13.39 -1.90
C MET A 93 13.12 11.99 -1.99
N GLN A 94 14.15 11.81 -2.82
CA GLN A 94 14.93 10.57 -2.94
C GLN A 94 15.50 10.16 -1.59
N LYS A 95 16.18 11.07 -0.89
CA LYS A 95 16.73 10.80 0.44
C LYS A 95 15.64 10.47 1.46
N ALA A 96 14.50 11.18 1.44
CA ALA A 96 13.40 10.92 2.35
C ALA A 96 12.77 9.54 2.13
N LEU A 97 12.54 9.16 0.87
CA LEU A 97 12.00 7.84 0.52
C LEU A 97 12.94 6.69 0.90
N ALA A 98 14.26 6.88 0.77
CA ALA A 98 15.22 5.85 1.15
C ALA A 98 15.28 5.58 2.67
N HIS A 99 14.80 6.52 3.50
CA HIS A 99 14.94 6.46 4.96
C HIS A 99 13.62 6.59 5.73
N PHE A 100 12.45 6.56 5.07
CA PHE A 100 11.20 6.65 5.80
C PHE A 100 11.04 5.41 6.68
N GLN A 101 10.46 5.61 7.87
CA GLN A 101 10.14 4.52 8.75
C GLN A 101 8.86 3.87 8.26
N VAL A 102 8.96 2.59 7.89
CA VAL A 102 7.79 1.77 7.63
C VAL A 102 6.90 1.84 8.86
N THR A 103 5.63 2.18 8.66
CA THR A 103 4.67 2.24 9.75
C THR A 103 4.67 0.91 10.49
N ALA A 104 4.90 0.97 11.81
CA ALA A 104 4.70 -0.15 12.71
C ALA A 104 3.29 -0.74 12.54
N ASN A 105 3.10 -1.99 12.97
CA ASN A 105 1.81 -2.71 12.93
C ASN A 105 1.36 -3.18 11.54
N ARG A 106 2.29 -3.40 10.60
CA ARG A 106 2.04 -4.14 9.37
C ARG A 106 2.82 -5.44 9.39
N THR A 107 2.12 -6.58 9.47
CA THR A 107 2.69 -7.95 9.49
C THR A 107 3.97 -8.10 10.34
N GLN A 108 3.97 -7.50 11.53
CA GLN A 108 5.13 -7.46 12.41
C GLN A 108 5.14 -8.63 13.39
N TRP A 109 6.24 -9.40 13.42
CA TRP A 109 6.44 -10.42 14.46
C TRP A 109 6.84 -9.80 15.80
N LEU A 110 6.10 -10.16 16.84
CA LEU A 110 6.33 -9.82 18.24
C LEU A 110 6.40 -11.11 19.06
N ILE A 111 7.02 -11.03 20.24
CA ILE A 111 7.07 -12.13 21.21
C ILE A 111 6.26 -11.71 22.44
N GLY A 112 5.30 -12.55 22.82
CA GLY A 112 4.48 -12.37 24.02
C GLY A 112 5.26 -12.66 25.31
N ASP A 113 4.66 -12.28 26.44
CA ASP A 113 5.31 -12.34 27.77
C ASP A 113 5.72 -13.76 28.20
N VAL A 114 5.08 -14.81 27.64
CA VAL A 114 5.44 -16.21 27.91
C VAL A 114 5.96 -16.93 26.67
N GLY A 115 6.37 -16.19 25.64
CA GLY A 115 7.07 -16.70 24.45
C GLY A 115 6.19 -16.96 23.24
N GLU A 116 4.94 -16.52 23.23
CA GLU A 116 4.06 -16.65 22.07
C GLU A 116 4.55 -15.83 20.89
N GLN A 117 4.44 -16.38 19.68
CA GLN A 117 4.72 -15.63 18.46
C GLN A 117 3.45 -14.90 18.02
N ILE A 118 3.51 -13.58 17.96
CA ILE A 118 2.37 -12.72 17.61
C ILE A 118 2.68 -12.04 16.29
N LEU A 119 1.90 -12.33 15.25
CA LEU A 119 1.93 -11.59 14.00
C LEU A 119 0.95 -10.41 14.10
N SER A 120 1.47 -9.20 14.26
CA SER A 120 0.69 -7.97 14.40
C SER A 120 0.49 -7.25 13.07
N ASP A 121 -0.74 -7.28 12.55
CA ASP A 121 -1.17 -6.53 11.37
C ASP A 121 -2.39 -5.65 11.70
N VAL A 122 -2.22 -4.73 12.66
CA VAL A 122 -3.32 -3.95 13.26
C VAL A 122 -3.44 -2.53 12.69
N TYR A 123 -2.80 -2.23 11.56
CA TYR A 123 -2.85 -0.90 10.95
C TYR A 123 -4.17 -0.61 10.22
N ASN A 124 -4.64 -1.53 9.39
CA ASN A 124 -5.89 -1.38 8.62
C ASN A 124 -6.42 -2.77 8.24
N ALA A 125 -7.74 -2.91 8.18
CA ALA A 125 -8.41 -4.14 7.83
C ALA A 125 -9.33 -3.91 6.62
N ASN A 126 -9.00 -4.54 5.49
CA ASN A 126 -9.90 -4.66 4.34
C ASN A 126 -9.99 -6.12 3.92
N PRO A 127 -11.05 -6.53 3.20
CA PRO A 127 -11.31 -7.95 2.93
C PRO A 127 -10.16 -8.66 2.21
N THR A 128 -9.54 -7.99 1.22
CA THR A 128 -8.43 -8.56 0.44
C THR A 128 -7.18 -8.74 1.32
N ALA A 129 -6.82 -7.72 2.09
CA ALA A 129 -5.64 -7.77 2.96
C ALA A 129 -5.81 -8.81 4.09
N MET A 130 -6.99 -8.86 4.73
CA MET A 130 -7.25 -9.84 5.79
C MET A 130 -7.13 -11.27 5.28
N LYS A 131 -7.71 -11.58 4.11
CA LYS A 131 -7.60 -12.93 3.52
C LYS A 131 -6.15 -13.33 3.26
N ALA A 132 -5.35 -12.42 2.71
CA ALA A 132 -3.93 -12.67 2.46
C ALA A 132 -3.15 -12.94 3.75
N VAL A 133 -3.36 -12.13 4.79
CA VAL A 133 -2.68 -12.31 6.08
C VAL A 133 -3.10 -13.59 6.79
N ILE A 134 -4.39 -13.96 6.75
CA ILE A 134 -4.87 -15.21 7.34
C ILE A 134 -4.27 -16.42 6.61
N HIS A 135 -4.26 -16.39 5.28
CA HIS A 135 -3.62 -17.42 4.46
C HIS A 135 -2.14 -17.57 4.83
N ASP A 136 -1.36 -16.48 4.79
CA ASP A 136 0.06 -16.54 5.10
C ASP A 136 0.30 -16.98 6.56
N PHE A 137 -0.55 -16.53 7.49
CA PHE A 137 -0.47 -16.93 8.90
C PHE A 137 -0.70 -18.44 9.08
N SER A 138 -1.60 -19.03 8.29
CA SER A 138 -1.93 -20.45 8.37
C SER A 138 -0.78 -21.38 7.96
N GLU A 139 0.13 -20.90 7.12
CA GLU A 139 1.27 -21.68 6.61
C GLU A 139 2.41 -21.82 7.63
N PHE A 140 2.43 -21.00 8.69
CA PHE A 140 3.48 -21.08 9.70
C PHE A 140 3.31 -22.33 10.56
N THR A 141 4.42 -23.01 10.85
CA THR A 141 4.39 -24.16 11.77
C THR A 141 4.35 -23.67 13.21
N ALA A 142 3.23 -23.89 13.91
CA ALA A 142 3.13 -23.68 15.35
C ALA A 142 3.36 -24.98 16.12
N THR A 143 4.09 -24.90 17.24
CA THR A 143 4.17 -25.98 18.24
C THR A 143 2.89 -26.12 19.06
N GLY A 144 1.94 -25.20 18.88
CA GLY A 144 0.65 -25.14 19.57
C GLY A 144 -0.50 -24.88 18.62
N ARG A 145 -1.32 -23.87 18.90
CA ARG A 145 -2.50 -23.52 18.10
C ARG A 145 -2.32 -22.18 17.41
N HIS A 146 -2.82 -22.06 16.20
CA HIS A 146 -3.08 -20.77 15.59
C HIS A 146 -4.31 -20.12 16.23
N ILE A 147 -4.20 -18.82 16.53
CA ILE A 147 -5.30 -18.03 17.08
C ILE A 147 -5.38 -16.76 16.23
N ALA A 148 -6.51 -16.59 15.54
CA ALA A 148 -6.83 -15.35 14.84
C ALA A 148 -7.65 -14.44 15.77
N VAL A 149 -7.17 -13.22 16.01
CA VAL A 149 -7.91 -12.17 16.72
C VAL A 149 -8.23 -11.09 15.71
N LEU A 150 -9.50 -11.01 15.31
CA LEU A 150 -9.95 -10.12 14.23
C LEU A 150 -10.79 -8.98 14.80
N GLY A 151 -10.55 -7.77 14.30
CA GLY A 151 -11.42 -6.61 14.50
C GLY A 151 -12.29 -6.33 13.28
N ASP A 152 -13.21 -5.38 13.41
CA ASP A 152 -14.10 -4.98 12.31
C ASP A 152 -13.31 -4.34 11.15
N MET A 153 -13.67 -4.71 9.92
CA MET A 153 -13.29 -4.01 8.71
C MET A 153 -14.18 -2.77 8.54
N LEU A 154 -13.58 -1.59 8.58
CA LEU A 154 -14.30 -0.31 8.51
C LEU A 154 -14.54 0.12 7.05
N GLU A 155 -15.38 1.15 6.87
CA GLU A 155 -15.63 1.82 5.57
C GLU A 155 -16.22 0.92 4.47
N LEU A 156 -16.88 -0.19 4.85
CA LEU A 156 -17.46 -1.16 3.89
C LEU A 156 -18.90 -0.86 3.46
N GLY A 157 -19.56 0.13 4.08
CA GLY A 157 -20.95 0.50 3.78
C GLY A 157 -21.93 -0.66 3.93
N GLU A 158 -22.94 -0.71 3.06
CA GLU A 158 -24.01 -1.73 3.09
C GLU A 158 -23.51 -3.16 2.83
N GLN A 159 -22.32 -3.30 2.23
CA GLN A 159 -21.71 -4.60 1.95
C GLN A 159 -21.00 -5.19 3.18
N SER A 160 -20.88 -4.43 4.28
CA SER A 160 -20.14 -4.84 5.47
C SER A 160 -20.49 -6.25 5.97
N PRO A 161 -21.77 -6.64 6.16
CA PRO A 161 -22.09 -7.98 6.65
C PRO A 161 -21.62 -9.10 5.71
N ALA A 162 -21.80 -8.91 4.40
CA ALA A 162 -21.42 -9.89 3.39
C ALA A 162 -19.90 -10.02 3.28
N LEU A 163 -19.17 -8.91 3.34
CA LEU A 163 -17.72 -8.89 3.26
C LEU A 163 -17.04 -9.49 4.51
N HIS A 164 -17.60 -9.25 5.72
CA HIS A 164 -17.15 -9.92 6.93
C HIS A 164 -17.43 -11.43 6.89
N ALA A 165 -18.65 -11.83 6.50
CA ALA A 165 -19.00 -13.24 6.37
C ALA A 165 -18.13 -13.96 5.32
N GLY A 166 -17.73 -13.25 4.26
CA GLY A 166 -16.84 -13.76 3.22
C GLY A 166 -15.41 -14.06 3.68
N LEU A 167 -15.02 -13.72 4.91
CA LEU A 167 -13.76 -14.17 5.50
C LEU A 167 -13.81 -15.61 6.01
N ALA A 168 -15.01 -16.20 6.16
CA ALA A 168 -15.18 -17.54 6.74
C ALA A 168 -14.36 -18.62 6.01
N GLU A 169 -14.25 -18.53 4.68
CA GLU A 169 -13.45 -19.46 3.86
C GLU A 169 -11.96 -19.44 4.22
N ALA A 170 -11.42 -18.27 4.55
CA ALA A 170 -10.01 -18.16 4.95
C ALA A 170 -9.76 -18.63 6.39
N LEU A 171 -10.82 -18.75 7.21
CA LEU A 171 -10.74 -19.12 8.62
C LEU A 171 -11.13 -20.58 8.88
N ASP A 172 -11.32 -21.41 7.85
CA ASP A 172 -11.74 -22.80 8.03
C ASP A 172 -10.61 -23.62 8.68
N PRO A 173 -10.78 -24.08 9.93
CA PRO A 173 -9.77 -24.89 10.62
C PRO A 173 -9.61 -26.31 10.05
N LYS A 174 -10.38 -26.69 9.02
CA LYS A 174 -10.23 -27.98 8.31
C LYS A 174 -9.33 -27.88 7.08
N GLU A 175 -9.05 -26.68 6.60
CA GLU A 175 -8.15 -26.44 5.47
C GLU A 175 -6.68 -26.39 5.91
N TYR A 176 -6.39 -26.41 7.23
CA TYR A 176 -5.06 -26.21 7.83
C TYR A 176 -4.76 -27.08 9.05
#